data_AF-A0A2W6AU76-F1
#
_entry.id   AF-A0A2W6AU76-F1
#
_cell.length_a   1.000
_cell.length_b   1.000
_cell.length_c   1.000
_cell.angle_alpha   90.00
_cell.angle_beta   90.00
_cell.angle_gamma   90.00
#
_symmetry.space_group_name_H-M   'P 1'
#
loop_
_entity.id
_entity.type
_entity.pdbx_description
1 polymer ?
#
loop_
_entity_poly.entity_id
_entity_poly.type
_entity_poly.pdbx_seq_one_letter_code
_entity_poly.pdbx_strand_id
1 'polypeptide(L)' 'MARPDTASRFIAAANERVYAALLDPEALAAWVPPGDMAGSMEQFDARPGGSYRMVLTYPDASGLSLRPEGGALAGS' A
#
# COMPACT_ATOMS: atom_id res chain seq x y z
N MET A 1 -13.93 -7.66 -15.57
CA MET A 1 -13.20 -7.00 -16.67
C MET A 1 -12.47 -5.82 -16.06
N ALA A 2 -11.13 -5.79 -16.10
CA ALA A 2 -10.36 -4.72 -15.46
C ALA A 2 -10.56 -3.41 -16.23
N ARG A 3 -10.76 -2.31 -15.51
CA ARG A 3 -10.74 -0.96 -16.09
C ARG A 3 -9.28 -0.51 -16.13
N PRO A 4 -8.74 -0.14 -17.30
CA PRO A 4 -7.42 0.46 -17.35
C PRO A 4 -7.49 1.87 -16.78
N ASP A 5 -6.59 2.17 -15.83
CA ASP A 5 -6.35 3.51 -15.31
C ASP A 5 -5.01 4.03 -15.85
N THR A 6 -4.85 5.34 -16.01
CA THR A 6 -3.62 5.97 -16.50
C THR A 6 -3.32 7.23 -15.70
N ALA A 7 -2.06 7.38 -15.27
CA ALA A 7 -1.56 8.55 -14.54
C ALA A 7 -0.17 8.93 -15.07
N SER A 8 0.15 10.22 -15.04
CA SER A 8 1.47 10.73 -15.41
C SER A 8 1.88 11.89 -14.51
N ARG A 9 3.19 12.01 -14.26
CA ARG A 9 3.77 13.10 -13.47
C ARG A 9 5.19 13.36 -13.92
N PHE A 10 5.60 14.62 -13.95
CA PHE A 10 7.00 14.99 -14.16
C PHE A 10 7.80 14.84 -12.87
N ILE A 11 8.93 14.13 -12.94
CA ILE A 11 9.86 13.95 -11.83
C ILE A 11 11.22 14.49 -12.27
N ALA A 12 11.72 15.50 -11.55
CA ALA A 12 13.02 16.11 -11.83
C ALA A 12 14.17 15.23 -11.27
N ALA A 13 14.37 14.06 -11.88
CA ALA A 13 15.43 13.12 -11.52
C ALA A 13 16.02 12.45 -12.77
N ALA A 14 17.22 11.91 -12.63
CA ALA A 14 17.82 11.07 -13.67
C ALA A 14 16.99 9.78 -13.85
N ASN A 15 16.88 9.29 -15.08
CA ASN A 15 16.06 8.12 -15.42
C ASN A 15 16.48 6.88 -14.62
N GLU A 16 17.78 6.71 -14.39
CA GLU A 16 18.35 5.60 -13.63
C GLU A 16 17.87 5.60 -12.17
N ARG A 17 17.71 6.79 -11.57
CA ARG A 17 17.19 6.93 -10.21
C ARG A 17 15.69 6.63 -10.14
N VAL A 18 14.92 7.05 -11.14
CA VAL A 18 13.49 6.72 -11.22
C VAL A 18 13.31 5.22 -11.38
N TYR A 19 14.08 4.60 -12.28
CA TYR A 19 14.04 3.15 -12.49
C TYR A 19 14.45 2.38 -11.23
N ALA A 20 15.51 2.80 -10.55
CA ALA A 20 15.93 2.19 -9.28
C ALA A 20 14.84 2.29 -8.20
N ALA A 21 14.12 3.42 -8.10
CA ALA A 21 13.03 3.58 -7.13
C ALA A 21 11.81 2.65 -7.39
N LEU A 22 11.70 2.11 -8.60
CA LEU A 22 10.69 1.10 -8.96
C LEU A 22 11.17 -0.34 -8.76
N LEU A 23 12.48 -0.55 -8.60
CA LEU A 23 13.10 -1.86 -8.46
C LEU A 23 13.79 -2.09 -7.12
N ASP A 24 13.85 -1.09 -6.26
CA ASP A 24 14.42 -1.23 -4.93
C ASP A 24 13.28 -1.50 -3.92
N PRO A 25 13.33 -2.63 -3.18
CA PRO A 25 12.25 -3.01 -2.28
C PRO A 25 12.08 -2.02 -1.12
N GLU A 26 13.17 -1.39 -0.64
CA GLU A 26 13.09 -0.37 0.42
C GLU A 26 12.47 0.93 -0.11
N ALA A 27 12.86 1.35 -1.31
CA ALA A 27 12.25 2.50 -1.96
C ALA A 27 10.75 2.27 -2.15
N LEU A 28 10.35 1.12 -2.68
CA LEU A 28 8.93 0.77 -2.86
C LEU A 28 8.17 0.80 -1.54
N ALA A 29 8.72 0.20 -0.47
CA ALA A 29 8.12 0.23 0.86
C ALA A 29 7.99 1.66 1.42
N ALA A 30 8.84 2.60 1.01
CA ALA A 30 8.79 3.99 1.44
C ALA A 30 7.77 4.86 0.68
N TRP A 31 7.55 4.64 -0.62
CA TRP A 31 6.72 5.55 -1.44
C TRP A 31 5.39 4.98 -1.93
N VAL A 32 5.25 3.65 -2.04
CA VAL A 32 4.01 3.01 -2.52
C VAL A 32 2.87 3.06 -1.50
N PRO A 33 3.09 2.87 -0.18
CA PRO A 33 2.00 2.90 0.79
C PRO A 33 1.19 4.19 0.71
N PRO A 34 -0.14 4.09 0.54
CA PRO A 34 -0.98 5.28 0.45
C PRO A 34 -1.27 5.85 1.84
N GLY A 35 -1.31 7.18 1.95
CA GLY A 35 -1.69 7.87 3.19
C GLY A 35 -0.75 7.51 4.35
N ASP A 36 -1.33 7.14 5.48
CA ASP A 36 -0.59 6.80 6.70
C ASP A 36 -0.26 5.31 6.82
N MET A 37 -0.51 4.50 5.78
CA MET A 37 -0.17 3.08 5.81
C MET A 37 1.34 2.86 5.83
N ALA A 38 1.77 1.81 6.54
CA ALA A 38 3.14 1.30 6.46
C ALA A 38 3.23 0.16 5.45
N GLY A 39 4.32 0.09 4.69
CA GLY A 39 4.62 -1.02 3.77
C GLY A 39 5.79 -1.88 4.23
N SER A 40 5.66 -3.19 4.12
CA SER A 40 6.77 -4.16 4.25
C SER A 40 6.89 -5.01 2.99
N MET A 41 8.09 -5.15 2.44
CA MET A 41 8.35 -6.11 1.35
C MET A 41 8.80 -7.46 1.90
N GLU A 42 7.98 -8.47 1.67
CA GLU A 42 8.24 -9.85 2.12
C GLU A 42 8.95 -10.69 1.06
N GLN A 43 8.73 -10.36 -0.22
CA GLN A 43 9.37 -11.04 -1.35
C GLN A 43 9.54 -10.05 -2.48
N PHE A 44 10.69 -10.10 -3.15
CA PHE A 44 10.97 -9.23 -4.28
C PHE A 44 11.97 -9.86 -5.24
N ASP A 45 11.53 -10.12 -6.48
CA ASP A 45 12.33 -10.69 -7.57
C ASP A 45 12.21 -9.78 -8.81
N ALA A 46 13.07 -8.76 -8.90
CA ALA A 46 13.07 -7.76 -9.97
C ALA A 46 13.71 -8.27 -11.27
N ARG A 47 13.10 -9.31 -11.85
CA ARG A 47 13.47 -9.82 -13.17
C ARG A 47 12.21 -10.11 -14.00
N PRO A 48 12.35 -10.22 -15.34
CA PRO A 48 11.24 -10.68 -16.17
C PRO A 48 10.70 -12.03 -15.68
N GLY A 49 9.38 -12.08 -15.45
CA GLY A 49 8.71 -13.25 -14.89
C GLY A 49 8.87 -13.46 -13.38
N GLY A 50 9.56 -12.55 -12.69
CA GLY A 50 9.63 -12.51 -11.23
C GLY A 50 8.34 -11.97 -10.59
N SER A 51 8.27 -12.04 -9.27
CA SER A 51 7.13 -11.61 -8.47
C SER A 51 7.57 -10.81 -7.25
N TYR A 52 6.63 -10.09 -6.65
CA TYR A 52 6.83 -9.47 -5.35
C TYR A 52 5.60 -9.65 -4.45
N ARG A 53 5.80 -9.49 -3.15
CA ARG A 53 4.76 -9.46 -2.13
C ARG A 53 5.03 -8.31 -1.17
N MET A 54 4.10 -7.35 -1.13
CA MET A 54 4.08 -6.27 -0.16
C MET A 54 2.92 -6.45 0.81
N VAL A 55 3.16 -6.21 2.10
CA VAL A 55 2.14 -6.11 3.13
C VAL A 55 1.92 -4.63 3.44
N LEU A 56 0.68 -4.17 3.38
CA LEU A 56 0.28 -2.82 3.76
C LEU A 56 -0.47 -2.89 5.09
N THR A 57 0.02 -2.16 6.09
CA THR A 57 -0.49 -2.16 7.46
C THR A 57 -1.04 -0.79 7.82
N TYR A 58 -2.24 -0.74 8.41
CA TYR A 58 -2.78 0.47 9.00
C TYR A 58 -2.14 0.72 10.38
N PRO A 59 -1.66 1.94 10.69
CA PRO A 59 -0.97 2.25 11.94
C PRO A 59 -1.89 2.23 13.17
N ASP A 60 -3.22 2.21 12.97
CA ASP A 60 -4.21 2.01 14.02
C ASP A 60 -5.47 1.35 13.43
N ALA A 61 -5.89 0.23 14.02
CA ALA A 61 -7.17 -0.42 13.69
C ALA A 61 -8.29 -0.02 14.66
N SER A 62 -8.00 0.81 15.67
CA SER A 62 -8.94 1.18 16.74
C SER A 62 -10.14 1.99 16.20
N GLY A 63 -10.00 2.63 15.04
CA GLY A 63 -11.10 3.25 14.29
C GLY A 63 -12.05 2.26 13.59
N LEU A 64 -11.67 1.00 13.40
CA LEU A 64 -12.55 -0.09 12.96
C LEU A 64 -13.27 -0.70 14.18
N SER A 65 -13.85 0.16 15.02
CA SER A 65 -14.86 -0.29 15.97
C SER A 65 -16.08 -0.74 15.15
N LEU A 66 -16.10 -2.00 14.74
CA LEU A 66 -17.32 -2.68 14.34
C LEU A 66 -18.27 -2.57 15.53
N ARG A 67 -19.18 -1.58 15.48
CA ARG A 67 -20.19 -1.36 16.50
C ARG A 67 -20.92 -2.70 16.73
N PRO A 68 -20.86 -3.31 17.93
CA PRO A 68 -21.79 -4.40 18.22
C PRO A 68 -23.18 -3.77 18.27
N GLU A 69 -24.06 -4.16 17.36
CA GLU A 69 -25.47 -3.79 17.39
C GLU A 69 -26.13 -4.55 18.56
N GLY A 70 -25.85 -4.10 19.78
CA GLY A 70 -26.46 -4.57 21.02
C GLY A 70 -27.55 -3.58 21.43
N GLY A 71 -28.68 -3.62 20.74
CA GLY A 71 -29.91 -2.97 21.20
C GLY A 71 -30.46 -3.73 22.41
N ALA A 72 -29.98 -3.42 23.61
CA ALA A 72 -30.64 -3.82 24.84
C ALA A 72 -31.89 -2.95 25.00
N LEU A 73 -33.06 -3.60 24.89
CA LEU A 73 -34.36 -3.01 25.18
C LEU A 73 -34.39 -2.47 26.61
N ALA A 74 -34.87 -1.24 26.72
CA ALA A 74 -35.04 -0.48 27.95
C ALA A 74 -35.85 -1.25 29.00
N GLY A 75 -35.34 -1.23 30.23
CA GLY A 75 -36.17 -1.35 31.41
C GLY A 75 -36.74 0.03 31.74
N SER A 76 -38.06 0.14 31.77
CA SER A 76 -38.87 0.98 32.67
C SER A 76 -40.33 0.57 32.49
#